data_AF-A0A090GW51-F1
#
_entry.id   AF-A0A090GW51-F1
#
_cell.length_a   1.000
_cell.length_b   1.000
_cell.length_c   1.000
_cell.angle_alpha   90.00
_cell.angle_beta   90.00
_cell.angle_gamma   90.00
#
_symmetry.space_group_name_H-M   'P 1'
#
loop_
_entity.id
_entity.type
_entity.pdbx_description
1 polymer ?
#
loop_
_entity_poly.entity_id
_entity_poly.type
_entity_poly.pdbx_seq_one_letter_code
_entity_poly.pdbx_strand_id
1 'polypeptide(L)'
;MPASWPKEYRAAADFIAAAYRPERDEAGLETIERAADRVLEETGIRFLDDPQTIDVLKQAGGVATGDVVRLDGAELRRVIRRHAPAKFLLRGRNPARDTPVGAGAPPVFAPIYGAPNVVLDNGAREAGSRRIYGELVAAAHAAPGLTNTGQMICVMEDIPEDRRPLEMLLAHLGRSDKPFMGNIASPAVAEAVIDLTAAAVARPASAGECNLLHLINATPPLTYWPNPLKCLRAIALKGEASMVSSYMMMGATSPVTVAGALIQGYAEVLAGLALAQIWRPGAPVVMGILAYPFDMRRMLPSFGDPASQLVQFCAAELGRRLGVPIRGDGAITSAKIDDAQSGAEGGRVLSASVASGASFILHASGWLEQGRTVSFEKFGRDAAALAELGKPTEPPPLPLDRDIETEICSRITRL
;
A
#
# COMPACT_ATOMS: atom_id res chain seq x y z
N MET A 1 -10.98 5.96 -16.37
CA MET A 1 -11.21 6.71 -17.61
C MET A 1 -12.33 7.71 -17.38
N PRO A 2 -12.34 8.87 -18.05
CA PRO A 2 -13.41 9.87 -17.92
C PRO A 2 -14.78 9.24 -18.20
N ALA A 3 -15.81 9.63 -17.44
CA ALA A 3 -17.18 9.14 -17.63
C ALA A 3 -17.80 9.58 -18.98
N SER A 4 -17.13 10.47 -19.72
CA SER A 4 -17.56 11.04 -21.00
C SER A 4 -17.23 10.18 -22.23
N TRP A 5 -16.57 9.03 -22.08
CA TRP A 5 -16.20 8.20 -23.23
C TRP A 5 -17.39 7.34 -23.72
N PRO A 6 -17.61 7.22 -25.04
CA PRO A 6 -18.68 6.37 -25.58
C PRO A 6 -18.51 4.90 -25.14
N LYS A 7 -19.63 4.17 -25.02
CA LYS A 7 -19.64 2.78 -24.53
C LYS A 7 -18.75 1.86 -25.36
N GLU A 8 -18.64 2.13 -26.66
CA GLU A 8 -17.83 1.41 -27.63
C GLU A 8 -16.33 1.49 -27.29
N TYR A 9 -15.86 2.63 -26.79
CA TYR A 9 -14.47 2.79 -26.38
C TYR A 9 -14.16 2.02 -25.10
N ARG A 10 -15.11 1.97 -24.16
CA ARG A 10 -14.97 1.15 -22.95
C ARG A 10 -14.92 -0.33 -23.32
N ALA A 11 -15.80 -0.79 -24.21
CA ALA A 11 -15.79 -2.17 -24.70
C ALA A 11 -14.49 -2.52 -25.43
N ALA A 12 -13.96 -1.62 -26.26
CA ALA A 12 -12.68 -1.81 -26.94
C ALA A 12 -11.50 -1.85 -25.96
N ALA A 13 -11.49 -0.98 -24.93
CA ALA A 13 -10.50 -1.00 -23.88
C ALA A 13 -10.56 -2.29 -23.04
N ASP A 14 -11.76 -2.75 -22.70
CA ASP A 14 -11.97 -4.00 -21.97
C ASP A 14 -11.51 -5.22 -22.80
N PHE A 15 -11.76 -5.22 -24.12
CA PHE A 15 -11.27 -6.23 -25.04
C PHE A 15 -9.74 -6.29 -25.10
N ILE A 16 -9.06 -5.15 -25.26
CA ILE A 16 -7.59 -5.08 -25.29
C ILE A 16 -7.02 -5.50 -23.93
N ALA A 17 -7.61 -5.04 -22.81
CA ALA A 17 -7.16 -5.40 -21.47
C ALA A 17 -7.31 -6.90 -21.18
N ALA A 18 -8.34 -7.55 -21.72
CA ALA A 18 -8.51 -9.00 -21.60
C ALA A 18 -7.36 -9.79 -22.25
N ALA A 19 -6.77 -9.28 -23.33
CA ALA A 19 -5.62 -9.93 -23.99
C ALA A 19 -4.34 -9.97 -23.11
N TYR A 20 -4.25 -9.10 -22.10
CA TYR A 20 -3.13 -9.06 -21.15
C TYR A 20 -3.44 -9.75 -19.82
N ARG A 21 -4.64 -10.32 -19.65
CA ARG A 21 -5.01 -11.09 -18.46
C ARG A 21 -4.86 -12.58 -18.77
N PRO A 22 -4.07 -13.34 -17.98
CA PRO A 22 -4.05 -14.79 -18.15
C PRO A 22 -5.46 -15.37 -18.00
N GLU A 23 -5.77 -16.46 -18.71
CA GLU A 23 -7.03 -17.17 -18.56
C GLU A 23 -7.25 -17.55 -17.09
N ARG A 24 -8.50 -17.43 -16.63
CA ARG A 24 -8.86 -17.73 -15.25
C ARG A 24 -8.89 -19.24 -15.04
N ASP A 25 -7.83 -19.78 -14.45
CA ASP A 25 -7.86 -21.14 -13.88
C ASP A 25 -8.56 -21.10 -12.52
N GLU A 26 -9.89 -21.16 -12.55
CA GLU A 26 -10.73 -21.15 -11.34
C GLU A 26 -10.38 -22.32 -10.40
N ALA A 27 -10.03 -23.50 -10.94
CA ALA A 27 -9.66 -24.66 -10.13
C ALA A 27 -8.33 -24.46 -9.40
N GLY A 28 -7.36 -23.81 -10.06
CA GLY A 28 -6.10 -23.41 -9.44
C GLY A 28 -6.30 -22.41 -8.30
N LEU A 29 -7.13 -21.38 -8.50
CA LEU A 29 -7.45 -20.38 -7.47
C LEU A 29 -8.17 -21.00 -6.26
N GLU A 30 -9.15 -21.88 -6.49
CA GLU A 30 -9.84 -22.62 -5.43
C GLU A 30 -8.90 -23.53 -4.64
N THR A 31 -7.90 -24.11 -5.31
CA THR A 31 -6.87 -24.90 -4.64
C THR A 31 -6.01 -24.05 -3.71
N ILE A 32 -5.64 -22.84 -4.12
CA ILE A 32 -4.92 -21.89 -3.27
C ILE A 32 -5.79 -21.47 -2.08
N GLU A 33 -7.05 -21.12 -2.30
CA GLU A 33 -7.99 -20.71 -1.23
C GLU A 33 -8.14 -21.83 -0.18
N ARG A 34 -8.39 -23.07 -0.61
CA ARG A 34 -8.51 -24.23 0.29
C ARG A 34 -7.23 -24.53 1.04
N ALA A 35 -6.07 -24.38 0.40
CA ALA A 35 -4.79 -24.60 1.06
C ALA A 35 -4.51 -23.50 2.10
N ALA A 36 -4.90 -22.25 1.83
CA ALA A 36 -4.80 -21.17 2.80
C ALA A 36 -5.74 -21.39 4.00
N ASP A 37 -6.95 -21.92 3.78
CA ASP A 37 -7.86 -22.33 4.86
C ASP A 37 -7.21 -23.36 5.77
N ARG A 38 -6.58 -24.37 5.17
CA ARG A 38 -5.87 -25.40 5.92
C ARG A 38 -4.73 -24.81 6.75
N VAL A 39 -3.99 -23.84 6.23
CA VAL A 39 -2.96 -23.12 7.01
C VAL A 39 -3.58 -22.39 8.20
N LEU A 40 -4.69 -21.69 8.00
CA LEU A 40 -5.40 -20.98 9.07
C LEU A 40 -5.96 -21.93 10.15
N GLU A 41 -6.50 -23.08 9.75
CA GLU A 41 -7.14 -24.07 10.64
C GLU A 41 -6.13 -24.95 11.40
N GLU A 42 -5.07 -25.41 10.74
CA GLU A 42 -4.09 -26.34 11.29
C GLU A 42 -2.91 -25.62 11.96
N THR A 43 -2.43 -24.52 11.37
CA THR A 43 -1.25 -23.78 11.86
C THR A 43 -1.64 -22.52 12.62
N GLY A 44 -2.55 -21.72 12.07
CA GLY A 44 -2.97 -20.44 12.64
C GLY A 44 -1.99 -19.28 12.39
N ILE A 45 -2.36 -18.11 12.89
CA ILE A 45 -1.58 -16.87 12.81
C ILE A 45 -1.17 -16.45 14.23
N ARG A 46 0.07 -15.99 14.39
CA ARG A 46 0.57 -15.44 15.65
C ARG A 46 0.25 -13.95 15.77
N PHE A 47 -0.37 -13.53 16.87
CA PHE A 47 -0.67 -12.15 17.20
C PHE A 47 0.07 -11.74 18.48
N LEU A 48 1.19 -11.04 18.33
CA LEU A 48 2.11 -10.72 19.42
C LEU A 48 1.60 -9.58 20.31
N ASP A 49 1.74 -9.74 21.62
CA ASP A 49 1.50 -8.74 22.69
C ASP A 49 0.22 -7.90 22.54
N ASP A 50 -0.87 -8.55 22.14
CA ASP A 50 -2.17 -7.90 21.96
C ASP A 50 -3.36 -8.81 22.35
N PRO A 51 -3.57 -9.06 23.67
CA PRO A 51 -4.65 -9.91 24.17
C PRO A 51 -6.04 -9.51 23.66
N GLN A 52 -6.26 -8.20 23.43
CA GLN A 52 -7.51 -7.67 22.90
C GLN A 52 -7.84 -8.27 21.52
N THR A 53 -6.84 -8.39 20.63
CA THR A 53 -7.05 -9.02 19.31
C THR A 53 -7.36 -10.50 19.45
N ILE A 54 -6.65 -11.20 20.33
CA ILE A 54 -6.86 -12.64 20.55
C ILE A 54 -8.28 -12.89 21.09
N ASP A 55 -8.76 -12.09 22.03
CA ASP A 55 -10.10 -12.22 22.57
C ASP A 55 -11.19 -11.95 21.52
N VAL A 56 -10.99 -10.94 20.67
CA VAL A 56 -11.89 -10.66 19.53
C VAL A 56 -11.95 -11.84 18.56
N LEU A 57 -10.79 -12.44 18.24
CA LEU A 57 -10.75 -13.60 17.35
C LEU A 57 -11.41 -14.84 17.97
N LYS A 58 -11.24 -15.05 19.28
CA LYS A 58 -11.94 -16.12 20.01
C LYS A 58 -13.45 -15.95 19.99
N GLN A 59 -13.93 -14.72 20.18
CA GLN A 59 -15.37 -14.40 20.07
C GLN A 59 -15.90 -14.63 18.65
N ALA A 60 -15.05 -14.46 17.63
CA ALA A 60 -15.35 -14.79 16.24
C ALA A 60 -15.20 -16.28 15.89
N GLY A 61 -14.97 -17.16 16.87
CA GLY A 61 -14.86 -18.61 16.68
C GLY A 61 -13.42 -19.15 16.52
N GLY A 62 -12.41 -18.28 16.62
CA GLY A 62 -11.01 -18.68 16.60
C GLY A 62 -10.58 -19.48 17.83
N VAL A 63 -9.62 -20.39 17.66
CA VAL A 63 -9.07 -21.22 18.75
C VAL A 63 -7.65 -20.77 19.06
N ALA A 64 -7.46 -20.16 20.23
CA ALA A 64 -6.17 -19.62 20.65
C ALA A 64 -5.37 -20.60 21.53
N THR A 65 -4.08 -20.72 21.24
CA THR A 65 -3.07 -21.38 22.07
C THR A 65 -1.92 -20.39 22.28
N GLY A 66 -1.90 -19.71 23.43
CA GLY A 66 -0.98 -18.60 23.66
C GLY A 66 -1.26 -17.43 22.71
N ASP A 67 -0.25 -17.01 21.95
CA ASP A 67 -0.33 -15.93 20.95
C ASP A 67 -0.74 -16.42 19.55
N VAL A 68 -0.85 -17.74 19.33
CA VAL A 68 -1.27 -18.32 18.05
C VAL A 68 -2.77 -18.56 18.06
N VAL A 69 -3.46 -18.09 17.03
CA VAL A 69 -4.90 -18.28 16.84
C VAL A 69 -5.16 -19.02 15.53
N ARG A 70 -5.81 -20.19 15.63
CA ARG A 70 -6.33 -20.94 14.48
C ARG A 70 -7.70 -20.40 14.10
N LEU A 71 -7.93 -20.22 12.80
CA LEU A 71 -9.05 -19.45 12.25
C LEU A 71 -9.74 -20.24 11.13
N ASP A 72 -11.04 -20.05 10.97
CA ASP A 72 -11.80 -20.56 9.82
C ASP A 72 -11.67 -19.55 8.67
N GLY A 73 -10.94 -19.93 7.62
CA GLY A 73 -10.69 -19.05 6.48
C GLY A 73 -11.94 -18.73 5.66
N ALA A 74 -12.93 -19.64 5.60
CA ALA A 74 -14.20 -19.39 4.95
C ALA A 74 -15.00 -18.33 5.71
N GLU A 75 -14.96 -18.37 7.04
CA GLU A 75 -15.55 -17.35 7.90
C GLU A 75 -14.89 -15.98 7.70
N LEU A 76 -13.55 -15.91 7.68
CA LEU A 76 -12.83 -14.67 7.41
C LEU A 76 -13.25 -14.06 6.07
N ARG A 77 -13.30 -14.87 5.00
CA ARG A 77 -13.77 -14.41 3.68
C ARG A 77 -15.22 -13.94 3.70
N ARG A 78 -16.09 -14.61 4.46
CA ARG A 78 -17.50 -14.22 4.61
C ARG A 78 -17.62 -12.86 5.29
N VAL A 79 -16.88 -12.62 6.37
CA VAL A 79 -16.83 -11.33 7.07
C VAL A 79 -16.34 -10.23 6.12
N ILE A 80 -15.25 -10.48 5.38
CA ILE A 80 -14.68 -9.52 4.44
C ILE A 80 -15.68 -9.18 3.33
N ARG A 81 -16.20 -10.18 2.61
CA ARG A 81 -17.16 -9.98 1.50
C ARG A 81 -18.43 -9.25 1.93
N ARG A 82 -18.86 -9.43 3.18
CA ARG A 82 -20.07 -8.81 3.71
C ARG A 82 -19.89 -7.33 4.01
N HIS A 83 -18.70 -6.91 4.43
CA HIS A 83 -18.51 -5.60 5.05
C HIS A 83 -17.50 -4.71 4.31
N ALA A 84 -16.44 -5.28 3.74
CA ALA A 84 -15.39 -4.49 3.10
C ALA A 84 -15.92 -3.84 1.81
N PRO A 85 -15.72 -2.53 1.61
CA PRO A 85 -16.16 -1.86 0.39
C PRO A 85 -15.28 -2.26 -0.80
N ALA A 86 -15.90 -2.70 -1.90
CA ALA A 86 -15.22 -2.99 -3.17
C ALA A 86 -14.60 -1.76 -3.84
N LYS A 87 -15.04 -0.57 -3.42
CA LYS A 87 -14.55 0.74 -3.86
C LYS A 87 -14.75 1.77 -2.75
N PHE A 88 -13.79 2.66 -2.58
CA PHE A 88 -13.88 3.83 -1.70
C PHE A 88 -13.25 5.06 -2.34
N LEU A 89 -13.50 6.24 -1.79
CA LEU A 89 -12.91 7.51 -2.21
C LEU A 89 -11.82 7.91 -1.23
N LEU A 90 -10.58 8.02 -1.71
CA LEU A 90 -9.46 8.56 -0.95
C LEU A 90 -9.36 10.07 -1.19
N ARG A 91 -9.58 10.82 -0.13
CA ARG A 91 -9.80 12.26 -0.14
C ARG A 91 -8.52 13.07 -0.06
N GLY A 92 -8.40 14.07 -0.93
CA GLY A 92 -7.38 15.11 -0.84
C GLY A 92 -7.91 16.33 -0.11
N ARG A 93 -7.02 17.30 0.14
CA ARG A 93 -7.41 18.65 0.55
C ARG A 93 -8.20 19.37 -0.55
N ASN A 94 -7.84 19.08 -1.80
CA ASN A 94 -8.54 19.56 -2.98
C ASN A 94 -9.51 18.48 -3.50
N PRO A 95 -10.83 18.67 -3.43
CA PRO A 95 -11.81 17.68 -3.91
C PRO A 95 -11.64 17.30 -5.39
N ALA A 96 -11.07 18.18 -6.22
CA ALA A 96 -10.78 17.88 -7.63
C ALA A 96 -9.70 16.80 -7.80
N ARG A 97 -8.96 16.48 -6.73
CA ARG A 97 -7.88 15.50 -6.69
C ARG A 97 -8.23 14.25 -5.88
N ASP A 98 -9.47 14.11 -5.46
CA ASP A 98 -9.93 12.88 -4.81
C ASP A 98 -9.71 11.67 -5.72
N THR A 99 -9.23 10.57 -5.15
CA THR A 99 -8.87 9.37 -5.90
C THR A 99 -9.81 8.22 -5.55
N PRO A 100 -10.65 7.74 -6.50
CA PRO A 100 -11.38 6.51 -6.28
C PRO A 100 -10.40 5.33 -6.28
N VAL A 101 -10.52 4.44 -5.29
CA VAL A 101 -9.72 3.22 -5.16
C VAL A 101 -10.65 2.02 -5.23
N GLY A 102 -10.36 1.06 -6.11
CA GLY A 102 -11.12 -0.19 -6.24
C GLY A 102 -11.76 -0.39 -7.61
N ALA A 103 -12.83 -1.20 -7.64
CA ALA A 103 -13.43 -1.67 -8.87
C ALA A 103 -13.81 -0.54 -9.85
N GLY A 104 -13.35 -0.65 -11.11
CA GLY A 104 -13.66 0.28 -12.19
C GLY A 104 -12.98 1.66 -12.11
N ALA A 105 -12.14 1.90 -11.10
CA ALA A 105 -11.34 3.12 -10.99
C ALA A 105 -9.99 2.97 -11.73
N PRO A 106 -9.39 4.07 -12.21
CA PRO A 106 -7.98 4.08 -12.60
C PRO A 106 -7.08 3.70 -11.41
N PRO A 107 -5.90 3.10 -11.66
CA PRO A 107 -4.94 2.85 -10.60
C PRO A 107 -4.46 4.16 -9.97
N VAL A 108 -4.30 4.15 -8.65
CA VAL A 108 -3.57 5.19 -7.91
C VAL A 108 -2.09 4.86 -7.95
N PHE A 109 -1.25 5.81 -8.34
CA PHE A 109 0.21 5.67 -8.31
C PHE A 109 0.77 6.53 -7.16
N ALA A 110 1.57 5.90 -6.30
CA ALA A 110 2.28 6.54 -5.20
C ALA A 110 3.79 6.28 -5.31
N PRO A 111 4.65 7.23 -4.89
CA PRO A 111 6.10 7.06 -4.95
C PRO A 111 6.61 5.94 -4.02
N ILE A 112 7.93 5.73 -4.02
CA ILE A 112 8.62 4.87 -3.05
C ILE A 112 8.22 5.21 -1.60
N TYR A 113 8.31 4.20 -0.74
CA TYR A 113 8.04 4.26 0.69
C TYR A 113 9.17 3.48 1.39
N GLY A 114 9.81 4.11 2.38
CA GLY A 114 10.72 3.47 3.33
C GLY A 114 12.22 3.60 3.02
N ALA A 115 12.64 4.39 2.04
CA ALA A 115 14.06 4.47 1.67
C ALA A 115 14.92 5.21 2.72
N PRO A 116 15.95 4.58 3.32
CA PRO A 116 16.87 5.27 4.21
C PRO A 116 17.90 6.15 3.47
N ASN A 117 18.24 5.82 2.22
CA ASN A 117 19.25 6.54 1.45
C ASN A 117 18.63 7.36 0.31
N VAL A 118 19.34 8.40 -0.10
CA VAL A 118 18.94 9.27 -1.21
C VAL A 118 20.11 9.37 -2.21
N VAL A 119 19.79 9.33 -3.50
CA VAL A 119 20.68 9.73 -4.59
C VAL A 119 20.10 10.96 -5.28
N LEU A 120 20.84 12.06 -5.26
CA LEU A 120 20.46 13.31 -5.94
C LEU A 120 20.72 13.24 -7.45
N ASP A 121 20.22 14.21 -8.21
CA ASP A 121 20.37 14.29 -9.67
C ASP A 121 21.83 14.39 -10.13
N ASN A 122 22.73 14.90 -9.29
CA ASN A 122 24.17 14.95 -9.57
C ASN A 122 24.90 13.63 -9.22
N GLY A 123 24.17 12.58 -8.84
CA GLY A 123 24.70 11.29 -8.43
C GLY A 123 25.22 11.22 -6.99
N ALA A 124 25.16 12.32 -6.23
CA ALA A 124 25.59 12.34 -4.83
C ALA A 124 24.68 11.47 -3.96
N ARG A 125 25.28 10.65 -3.11
CA ARG A 125 24.58 9.86 -2.07
C ARG A 125 24.52 10.68 -0.79
N GLU A 126 23.31 10.92 -0.30
CA GLU A 126 23.05 11.66 0.93
C GLU A 126 22.12 10.87 1.86
N ALA A 127 22.21 11.17 3.15
CA ALA A 127 21.15 10.82 4.09
C ALA A 127 19.91 11.65 3.79
N GLY A 128 18.72 11.06 3.96
CA GLY A 128 17.49 11.83 3.81
C GLY A 128 17.41 12.94 4.87
N SER A 129 16.81 14.07 4.48
CA SER A 129 16.65 15.25 5.35
C SER A 129 15.27 15.86 5.19
N ARG A 130 14.85 16.73 6.12
CA ARG A 130 13.60 17.49 6.02
C ARG A 130 13.49 18.26 4.70
N ARG A 131 14.62 18.83 4.25
CA ARG A 131 14.72 19.53 2.96
C ARG A 131 14.41 18.59 1.80
N ILE A 132 15.13 17.47 1.71
CA ILE A 132 14.99 16.46 0.64
C ILE A 132 13.58 15.88 0.62
N TYR A 133 13.04 15.53 1.79
CA TYR A 133 11.69 14.98 1.91
C TYR A 133 10.66 15.94 1.30
N GLY A 134 10.75 17.22 1.65
CA GLY A 134 9.87 18.23 1.08
C GLY A 134 10.02 18.39 -0.44
N GLU A 135 11.24 18.28 -0.98
CA GLU A 135 11.48 18.33 -2.43
C GLU A 135 10.82 17.14 -3.14
N LEU A 136 10.93 15.94 -2.59
CA LEU A 136 10.28 14.73 -3.11
C LEU A 136 8.75 14.83 -3.06
N VAL A 137 8.17 15.38 -1.99
CA VAL A 137 6.71 15.63 -1.91
C VAL A 137 6.27 16.63 -2.97
N ALA A 138 7.02 17.72 -3.16
CA ALA A 138 6.72 18.71 -4.19
C ALA A 138 6.84 18.12 -5.62
N ALA A 139 7.84 17.26 -5.87
CA ALA A 139 7.98 16.54 -7.11
C ALA A 139 6.80 15.57 -7.35
N ALA A 140 6.37 14.83 -6.31
CA ALA A 140 5.19 13.97 -6.39
C ALA A 140 3.90 14.77 -6.69
N HIS A 141 3.78 15.96 -6.12
CA HIS A 141 2.67 16.87 -6.40
C HIS A 141 2.69 17.37 -7.85
N ALA A 142 3.85 17.79 -8.36
CA ALA A 142 4.00 18.29 -9.72
C ALA A 142 3.77 17.20 -10.79
N ALA A 143 4.08 15.94 -10.48
CA ALA A 143 3.92 14.81 -11.39
C ALA A 143 2.45 14.44 -11.64
N PRO A 144 1.92 14.56 -12.86
CA PRO A 144 0.52 14.22 -13.18
C PRO A 144 0.19 12.73 -12.98
N GLY A 145 1.17 11.86 -13.28
CA GLY A 145 1.02 10.42 -13.15
C GLY A 145 0.78 9.97 -11.70
N LEU A 146 1.39 10.66 -10.73
CA LEU A 146 1.31 10.36 -9.30
C LEU A 146 0.10 11.05 -8.66
N THR A 147 -1.02 10.34 -8.51
CA THR A 147 -2.23 10.90 -7.88
C THR A 147 -2.23 10.81 -6.36
N ASN A 148 -1.21 10.21 -5.78
CA ASN A 148 -0.99 10.18 -4.35
C ASN A 148 0.47 10.55 -4.08
N THR A 149 0.73 11.43 -3.12
CA THR A 149 2.12 11.86 -2.82
C THR A 149 2.90 10.87 -1.96
N GLY A 150 2.30 9.75 -1.57
CA GLY A 150 2.92 8.70 -0.77
C GLY A 150 2.99 9.04 0.71
N GLN A 151 3.96 8.44 1.38
CA GLN A 151 4.36 8.65 2.77
C GLN A 151 5.76 8.07 2.93
N MET A 152 6.50 8.48 3.96
CA MET A 152 7.85 7.97 4.28
C MET A 152 8.74 7.80 3.02
N ILE A 153 8.70 8.75 2.07
CA ILE A 153 9.39 8.63 0.77
C ILE A 153 10.90 8.43 0.98
N CYS A 154 11.46 9.17 1.94
CA CYS A 154 12.75 8.89 2.55
C CYS A 154 12.67 9.03 4.08
N VAL A 155 13.63 8.45 4.79
CA VAL A 155 13.83 8.71 6.23
C VAL A 155 14.50 10.08 6.40
N MET A 156 13.98 10.93 7.30
CA MET A 156 14.60 12.22 7.65
C MET A 156 15.57 12.02 8.81
N GLU A 157 16.85 11.83 8.51
CA GLU A 157 17.88 11.56 9.53
C GLU A 157 18.28 12.80 10.33
N ASP A 158 17.99 13.99 9.82
CA ASP A 158 18.14 15.28 10.52
C ASP A 158 17.03 15.58 11.53
N ILE A 159 16.01 14.71 11.61
CA ILE A 159 14.85 14.87 12.50
C ILE A 159 14.78 13.69 13.51
N PRO A 160 14.60 13.95 14.81
CA PRO A 160 14.33 12.93 15.82
C PRO A 160 13.11 12.06 15.49
N GLU A 161 13.18 10.76 15.79
CA GLU A 161 12.19 9.76 15.35
C GLU A 161 10.75 10.09 15.76
N ASP A 162 10.56 10.56 16.99
CA ASP A 162 9.28 10.96 17.57
C ASP A 162 8.62 12.15 16.85
N ARG A 163 9.43 13.05 16.27
CA ARG A 163 8.96 14.21 15.50
C ARG A 163 8.68 13.89 14.03
N ARG A 164 9.34 12.88 13.46
CA ARG A 164 9.26 12.53 12.02
C ARG A 164 7.82 12.40 11.50
N PRO A 165 6.85 11.74 12.19
CA PRO A 165 5.50 11.57 11.66
C PRO A 165 4.76 12.89 11.42
N LEU A 166 4.89 13.86 12.33
CA LEU A 166 4.26 15.18 12.20
C LEU A 166 5.00 16.06 11.18
N GLU A 167 6.32 15.90 11.05
CA GLU A 167 7.10 16.57 10.03
C GLU A 167 6.74 16.11 8.61
N MET A 168 6.54 14.81 8.43
CA MET A 168 6.04 14.24 7.17
C MET A 168 4.62 14.74 6.87
N LEU A 169 3.74 14.78 7.87
CA LEU A 169 2.39 15.33 7.73
C LEU A 169 2.44 16.79 7.26
N LEU A 170 3.27 17.63 7.88
CA LEU A 170 3.43 19.03 7.51
C LEU A 170 3.90 19.17 6.06
N ALA A 171 4.86 18.35 5.64
CA ALA A 171 5.34 18.37 4.25
C ALA A 171 4.21 17.99 3.26
N HIS A 172 3.43 16.95 3.53
CA HIS A 172 2.32 16.54 2.67
C HIS A 172 1.20 17.58 2.60
N LEU A 173 0.79 18.16 3.73
CA LEU A 173 -0.28 19.17 3.77
C LEU A 173 0.17 20.54 3.24
N GLY A 174 1.44 20.91 3.45
CA GLY A 174 2.00 22.20 3.07
C GLY A 174 2.50 22.28 1.64
N ARG A 175 2.94 21.14 1.06
CA ARG A 175 3.50 21.08 -0.31
C ARG A 175 2.60 20.38 -1.32
N SER A 176 1.44 19.86 -0.89
CA SER A 176 0.48 19.20 -1.76
C SER A 176 -0.96 19.39 -1.26
N ASP A 177 -1.91 19.28 -2.19
CA ASP A 177 -3.34 19.14 -1.92
C ASP A 177 -3.92 17.82 -2.47
N LYS A 178 -3.06 16.94 -3.02
CA LYS A 178 -3.39 15.56 -3.41
C LYS A 178 -3.59 14.69 -2.16
N PRO A 179 -4.30 13.56 -2.29
CA PRO A 179 -4.27 12.50 -1.28
C PRO A 179 -2.85 11.99 -0.99
N PHE A 180 -2.63 11.49 0.22
CA PHE A 180 -1.36 10.93 0.66
C PHE A 180 -1.60 9.71 1.58
N MET A 181 -0.54 9.03 2.00
CA MET A 181 -0.64 7.84 2.86
C MET A 181 -0.44 8.21 4.34
N GLY A 182 -1.06 7.44 5.23
CA GLY A 182 -0.92 7.60 6.67
C GLY A 182 0.32 6.87 7.22
N ASN A 183 0.76 7.25 8.42
CA ASN A 183 1.88 6.59 9.11
C ASN A 183 1.39 5.47 10.05
N ILE A 184 2.33 4.63 10.50
CA ILE A 184 2.08 3.54 11.46
C ILE A 184 3.14 3.53 12.58
N ALA A 185 3.66 4.71 12.97
CA ALA A 185 4.72 4.81 13.96
C ALA A 185 4.26 4.30 15.34
N SER A 186 3.04 4.68 15.75
CA SER A 186 2.33 4.11 16.88
C SER A 186 0.82 4.36 16.72
N PRO A 187 -0.05 3.67 17.49
CA PRO A 187 -1.49 3.92 17.44
C PRO A 187 -1.86 5.39 17.71
N ALA A 188 -1.26 5.98 18.75
CA ALA A 188 -1.53 7.36 19.13
C ALA A 188 -1.07 8.37 18.06
N VAL A 189 0.07 8.11 17.42
CA VAL A 189 0.57 8.96 16.33
C VAL A 189 -0.29 8.81 15.08
N ALA A 190 -0.74 7.59 14.75
CA ALA A 190 -1.67 7.36 13.66
C ALA A 190 -2.98 8.14 13.88
N GLU A 191 -3.59 8.03 15.08
CA GLU A 191 -4.80 8.78 15.44
C GLU A 191 -4.60 10.29 15.36
N ALA A 192 -3.48 10.81 15.88
CA ALA A 192 -3.18 12.24 15.81
C ALA A 192 -3.05 12.74 14.36
N VAL A 193 -2.39 11.97 13.49
CA VAL A 193 -2.25 12.31 12.07
C VAL A 193 -3.59 12.21 11.33
N ILE A 194 -4.44 11.23 11.66
CA ILE A 194 -5.80 11.13 11.14
C ILE A 194 -6.61 12.38 11.51
N ASP A 195 -6.60 12.76 12.79
CA ASP A 195 -7.40 13.89 13.28
C ASP A 195 -6.95 15.22 12.66
N LEU A 196 -5.64 15.46 12.57
CA LEU A 196 -5.08 16.65 11.91
C LEU A 196 -5.36 16.67 10.40
N THR A 197 -5.29 15.51 9.73
CA THR A 197 -5.61 15.42 8.30
C THR A 197 -7.10 15.68 8.06
N ALA A 198 -7.99 15.11 8.88
CA ALA A 198 -9.42 15.35 8.80
C ALA A 198 -9.76 16.85 8.97
N ALA A 199 -9.10 17.52 9.92
CA ALA A 199 -9.22 18.96 10.11
C ALA A 199 -8.72 19.75 8.88
N ALA A 200 -7.58 19.35 8.30
CA ALA A 200 -7.02 20.00 7.11
C ALA A 200 -7.86 19.80 5.84
N VAL A 201 -8.52 18.64 5.70
CA VAL A 201 -9.46 18.34 4.61
C VAL A 201 -10.78 19.10 4.81
N ALA A 202 -11.19 19.35 6.05
CA ALA A 202 -12.34 20.17 6.42
C ALA A 202 -13.66 19.76 5.73
N ARG A 203 -13.87 18.45 5.53
CA ARG A 203 -15.10 17.88 4.96
C ARG A 203 -15.72 16.86 5.91
N PRO A 204 -17.06 16.84 6.05
CA PRO A 204 -17.74 15.85 6.90
C PRO A 204 -17.33 14.42 6.56
N ALA A 205 -17.26 13.55 7.57
CA ALA A 205 -17.05 12.13 7.35
C ALA A 205 -18.28 11.53 6.62
N SER A 206 -18.03 10.64 5.66
CA SER A 206 -19.07 9.98 4.87
C SER A 206 -18.69 8.51 4.67
N ALA A 207 -19.70 7.64 4.55
CA ALA A 207 -19.47 6.22 4.33
C ALA A 207 -18.82 5.98 2.96
N GLY A 208 -17.81 5.10 2.91
CA GLY A 208 -17.07 4.83 1.67
C GLY A 208 -16.04 5.91 1.31
N GLU A 209 -15.75 6.85 2.22
CA GLU A 209 -14.71 7.87 2.07
C GLU A 209 -13.70 7.79 3.22
N CYS A 210 -12.43 8.06 2.92
CA CYS A 210 -11.36 8.15 3.91
C CYS A 210 -10.35 9.23 3.47
N ASN A 211 -9.53 9.73 4.38
CA ASN A 211 -8.50 10.73 4.07
C ASN A 211 -7.12 10.10 3.86
N LEU A 212 -6.86 8.97 4.51
CA LEU A 212 -5.56 8.31 4.54
C LEU A 212 -5.70 6.82 4.22
N LEU A 213 -4.68 6.29 3.54
CA LEU A 213 -4.44 4.86 3.39
C LEU A 213 -3.13 4.51 4.10
N HIS A 214 -3.19 3.61 5.07
CA HIS A 214 -2.05 3.22 5.90
C HIS A 214 -1.51 1.86 5.47
N LEU A 215 -0.18 1.74 5.33
CA LEU A 215 0.46 0.46 5.00
C LEU A 215 0.60 -0.40 6.27
N ILE A 216 -0.15 -1.51 6.34
CA ILE A 216 -0.10 -2.46 7.45
C ILE A 216 0.47 -3.77 6.92
N ASN A 217 1.68 -4.12 7.36
CA ASN A 217 2.30 -5.38 6.97
C ASN A 217 2.03 -6.45 8.03
N ALA A 218 1.55 -7.61 7.60
CA ALA A 218 1.89 -8.85 8.27
C ALA A 218 3.42 -9.03 8.22
N THR A 219 3.98 -9.79 9.15
CA THR A 219 5.40 -10.15 9.18
C THR A 219 5.52 -11.63 8.89
N PRO A 220 5.75 -12.00 7.62
CA PRO A 220 5.91 -13.39 7.25
C PRO A 220 7.07 -14.07 8.01
N PRO A 221 6.92 -15.35 8.40
CA PRO A 221 5.71 -16.17 8.21
C PRO A 221 4.67 -16.00 9.32
N LEU A 222 3.40 -15.86 8.92
CA LEU A 222 2.19 -16.05 9.74
C LEU A 222 2.16 -15.26 11.07
N THR A 223 2.74 -14.05 11.10
CA THR A 223 2.86 -13.26 12.35
C THR A 223 2.41 -11.82 12.17
N TYR A 224 1.69 -11.28 13.15
CA TYR A 224 1.43 -9.85 13.32
C TYR A 224 2.19 -9.36 14.55
N TRP A 225 3.12 -8.41 14.34
CA TRP A 225 3.82 -7.74 15.43
C TRP A 225 2.91 -6.73 16.15
N PRO A 226 3.21 -6.39 17.41
CA PRO A 226 2.30 -5.62 18.24
C PRO A 226 1.99 -4.24 17.66
N ASN A 227 3.00 -3.55 17.12
CA ASN A 227 2.82 -2.18 16.64
C ASN A 227 1.93 -2.08 15.37
N PRO A 228 2.21 -2.79 14.26
CA PRO A 228 1.31 -2.78 13.10
C PRO A 228 -0.11 -3.26 13.44
N LEU A 229 -0.25 -4.25 14.32
CA LEU A 229 -1.56 -4.77 14.73
C LEU A 229 -2.39 -3.74 15.50
N LYS A 230 -1.78 -3.07 16.48
CA LYS A 230 -2.45 -2.01 17.25
C LYS A 230 -2.75 -0.79 16.39
N CYS A 231 -1.87 -0.45 15.44
CA CYS A 231 -2.14 0.59 14.45
C CYS A 231 -3.33 0.21 13.57
N LEU A 232 -3.39 -1.03 13.05
CA LEU A 232 -4.53 -1.52 12.26
C LEU A 232 -5.85 -1.33 13.00
N ARG A 233 -5.88 -1.66 14.30
CA ARG A 233 -7.06 -1.44 15.15
C ARG A 233 -7.44 0.04 15.25
N ALA A 234 -6.48 0.91 15.56
CA ALA A 234 -6.73 2.35 15.69
C ALA A 234 -7.24 2.97 14.37
N ILE A 235 -6.62 2.63 13.24
CA ILE A 235 -6.98 3.09 11.89
C ILE A 235 -8.38 2.62 11.53
N ALA A 236 -8.67 1.32 11.72
CA ALA A 236 -9.99 0.75 11.46
C ALA A 236 -11.06 1.43 12.32
N LEU A 237 -10.82 1.62 13.62
CA LEU A 237 -11.78 2.29 14.52
C LEU A 237 -12.02 3.76 14.14
N LYS A 238 -11.02 4.46 13.60
CA LYS A 238 -11.18 5.82 13.05
C LYS A 238 -11.88 5.84 11.68
N GLY A 239 -11.99 4.71 11.00
CA GLY A 239 -12.67 4.59 9.70
C GLY A 239 -11.79 4.97 8.51
N GLU A 240 -10.48 5.01 8.74
CA GLU A 240 -9.48 5.27 7.70
C GLU A 240 -9.06 3.96 7.02
N ALA A 241 -8.45 4.06 5.84
CA ALA A 241 -8.18 2.88 5.03
C ALA A 241 -6.91 2.16 5.46
N SER A 242 -6.94 0.82 5.41
CA SER A 242 -5.77 -0.03 5.69
C SER A 242 -5.39 -0.87 4.48
N MET A 243 -4.15 -0.73 4.02
CA MET A 243 -3.53 -1.62 3.04
C MET A 243 -2.86 -2.77 3.79
N VAL A 244 -3.59 -3.88 3.98
CA VAL A 244 -3.09 -5.07 4.65
C VAL A 244 -2.28 -5.87 3.65
N SER A 245 -0.97 -5.93 3.88
CA SER A 245 -0.01 -6.57 2.97
C SER A 245 0.75 -7.71 3.65
N SER A 246 1.00 -8.77 2.90
CA SER A 246 2.03 -9.77 3.20
C SER A 246 3.19 -9.59 2.23
N TYR A 247 4.39 -9.35 2.76
CA TYR A 247 5.60 -9.08 1.98
C TYR A 247 6.65 -10.16 2.21
N MET A 248 6.78 -11.07 1.27
CA MET A 248 7.50 -12.32 1.43
C MET A 248 8.76 -12.40 0.56
N MET A 249 9.75 -13.11 1.09
CA MET A 249 10.92 -13.55 0.35
C MET A 249 10.79 -15.07 0.14
N MET A 250 10.56 -15.49 -1.11
CA MET A 250 10.41 -16.90 -1.49
C MET A 250 11.73 -17.63 -1.27
N GLY A 251 11.72 -18.60 -0.35
CA GLY A 251 12.91 -19.33 0.09
C GLY A 251 13.54 -18.82 1.39
N ALA A 252 12.99 -17.75 1.99
CA ALA A 252 13.44 -17.22 3.28
C ALA A 252 12.27 -17.06 4.28
N THR A 253 11.31 -16.17 4.00
CA THR A 253 10.16 -15.89 4.89
C THR A 253 8.84 -16.50 4.37
N SER A 254 8.92 -17.25 3.27
CA SER A 254 7.84 -18.05 2.69
C SER A 254 8.43 -19.24 1.93
N PRO A 255 7.63 -20.25 1.56
CA PRO A 255 8.08 -21.32 0.67
C PRO A 255 8.73 -20.78 -0.61
N VAL A 256 9.66 -21.53 -1.17
CA VAL A 256 10.39 -21.13 -2.39
C VAL A 256 9.50 -21.12 -3.65
N THR A 257 8.34 -21.77 -3.60
CA THR A 257 7.42 -21.85 -4.74
C THR A 257 6.40 -20.71 -4.73
N VAL A 258 6.04 -20.23 -5.92
CA VAL A 258 4.99 -19.20 -6.10
C VAL A 258 3.68 -19.61 -5.43
N ALA A 259 3.24 -20.86 -5.62
CA ALA A 259 2.01 -21.37 -5.02
C ALA A 259 2.08 -21.37 -3.48
N GLY A 260 3.20 -21.80 -2.90
CA GLY A 260 3.36 -21.82 -1.44
C GLY A 260 3.37 -20.40 -0.84
N ALA A 261 4.01 -19.45 -1.52
CA ALA A 261 3.97 -18.04 -1.12
C ALA A 261 2.56 -17.44 -1.23
N LEU A 262 1.81 -17.73 -2.29
CA LEU A 262 0.42 -17.28 -2.43
C LEU A 262 -0.49 -17.86 -1.33
N ILE A 263 -0.35 -19.15 -1.00
CA ILE A 263 -1.11 -19.80 0.07
C ILE A 263 -0.83 -19.12 1.41
N GLN A 264 0.45 -18.94 1.77
CA GLN A 264 0.84 -18.29 3.01
C GLN A 264 0.37 -16.83 3.05
N GLY A 265 0.66 -16.06 2.00
CA GLY A 265 0.30 -14.66 1.92
C GLY A 265 -1.21 -14.43 1.97
N TYR A 266 -1.99 -15.31 1.35
CA TYR A 266 -3.46 -15.22 1.41
C TYR A 266 -3.99 -15.46 2.82
N ALA A 267 -3.46 -16.47 3.54
CA ALA A 267 -3.80 -16.69 4.94
C ALA A 267 -3.49 -15.45 5.82
N GLU A 268 -2.31 -14.85 5.64
CA GLU A 268 -1.89 -13.67 6.41
C GLU A 268 -2.77 -12.44 6.15
N VAL A 269 -3.08 -12.14 4.89
CA VAL A 269 -3.92 -10.97 4.58
C VAL A 269 -5.37 -11.18 4.95
N LEU A 270 -5.93 -12.40 4.84
CA LEU A 270 -7.30 -12.68 5.27
C LEU A 270 -7.51 -12.34 6.75
N ALA A 271 -6.54 -12.68 7.62
CA ALA A 271 -6.62 -12.38 9.04
C ALA A 271 -6.69 -10.87 9.31
N GLY A 272 -5.79 -10.08 8.71
CA GLY A 272 -5.76 -8.63 8.93
C GLY A 272 -6.96 -7.90 8.29
N LEU A 273 -7.37 -8.31 7.09
CA LEU A 273 -8.55 -7.75 6.41
C LEU A 273 -9.83 -8.02 7.21
N ALA A 274 -10.01 -9.25 7.72
CA ALA A 274 -11.15 -9.60 8.54
C ALA A 274 -11.16 -8.85 9.87
N LEU A 275 -10.01 -8.72 10.55
CA LEU A 275 -9.89 -7.94 11.78
C LEU A 275 -10.35 -6.49 11.61
N ALA A 276 -9.96 -5.83 10.52
CA ALA A 276 -10.44 -4.49 10.21
C ALA A 276 -11.97 -4.43 10.12
N GLN A 277 -12.61 -5.44 9.51
CA GLN A 277 -14.07 -5.52 9.40
C GLN A 277 -14.76 -5.92 10.71
N ILE A 278 -14.12 -6.72 11.56
CA ILE A 278 -14.65 -7.08 12.88
C ILE A 278 -14.64 -5.86 13.80
N TRP A 279 -13.56 -5.07 13.79
CA TRP A 279 -13.47 -3.84 14.58
C TRP A 279 -14.39 -2.74 14.09
N ARG A 280 -14.47 -2.55 12.76
CA ARG A 280 -15.38 -1.58 12.16
C ARG A 280 -15.89 -2.09 10.81
N PRO A 281 -17.10 -2.66 10.75
CA PRO A 281 -17.72 -3.05 9.49
C PRO A 281 -17.78 -1.87 8.52
N GLY A 282 -17.28 -2.06 7.30
CA GLY A 282 -17.22 -1.01 6.29
C GLY A 282 -15.94 -0.17 6.29
N ALA A 283 -14.99 -0.42 7.20
CA ALA A 283 -13.67 0.20 7.13
C ALA A 283 -12.99 -0.15 5.78
N PRO A 284 -12.48 0.84 5.02
CA PRO A 284 -11.89 0.54 3.72
C PRO A 284 -10.59 -0.26 3.87
N VAL A 285 -10.42 -1.26 3.01
CA VAL A 285 -9.22 -2.10 3.01
C VAL A 285 -8.70 -2.32 1.59
N VAL A 286 -7.39 -2.51 1.47
CA VAL A 286 -6.71 -2.90 0.23
C VAL A 286 -5.87 -4.15 0.53
N MET A 287 -6.01 -5.19 -0.29
CA MET A 287 -5.25 -6.43 -0.13
C MET A 287 -3.93 -6.36 -0.89
N GLY A 288 -2.81 -6.68 -0.23
CA GLY A 288 -1.50 -6.80 -0.88
C GLY A 288 -0.84 -8.16 -0.62
N ILE A 289 -0.57 -8.93 -1.65
CA ILE A 289 0.25 -10.14 -1.55
C ILE A 289 1.44 -9.95 -2.47
N LEU A 290 2.62 -9.83 -1.88
CA LEU A 290 3.86 -9.55 -2.59
C LEU A 290 4.87 -10.62 -2.19
N ALA A 291 5.44 -11.30 -3.18
CA ALA A 291 6.47 -12.30 -2.93
C ALA A 291 7.56 -12.21 -4.00
N TYR A 292 8.80 -12.15 -3.53
CA TYR A 292 9.98 -11.99 -4.37
C TYR A 292 10.94 -13.15 -4.18
N PRO A 293 11.57 -13.69 -5.23
CA PRO A 293 12.63 -14.67 -5.07
C PRO A 293 13.75 -14.13 -4.17
N PHE A 294 14.23 -14.96 -3.25
CA PHE A 294 15.42 -14.66 -2.47
C PHE A 294 16.65 -15.28 -3.15
N ASP A 295 17.63 -14.45 -3.54
CA ASP A 295 18.89 -14.93 -4.12
C ASP A 295 19.73 -15.53 -2.99
N MET A 296 19.72 -16.86 -2.86
CA MET A 296 20.46 -17.59 -1.82
C MET A 296 21.98 -17.41 -1.91
N ARG A 297 22.52 -17.01 -3.08
CA ARG A 297 23.96 -16.77 -3.24
C ARG A 297 24.34 -15.38 -2.74
N ARG A 298 23.49 -14.39 -2.98
CA ARG A 298 23.72 -12.99 -2.55
C ARG A 298 23.09 -12.64 -1.22
N MET A 299 22.21 -13.50 -0.71
CA MET A 299 21.39 -13.29 0.48
C MET A 299 20.56 -11.99 0.38
N LEU A 300 19.98 -11.72 -0.79
CA LEU A 300 19.20 -10.51 -1.08
C LEU A 300 17.90 -10.84 -1.85
N PRO A 301 16.82 -10.06 -1.64
CA PRO A 301 15.63 -10.16 -2.48
C PRO A 301 15.92 -9.76 -3.92
N SER A 302 15.30 -10.48 -4.86
CA SER A 302 15.40 -10.25 -6.30
C SER A 302 14.12 -9.61 -6.83
N PHE A 303 14.12 -8.29 -6.96
CA PHE A 303 13.05 -7.53 -7.61
C PHE A 303 13.15 -7.58 -9.13
N GLY A 304 12.03 -7.37 -9.80
CA GLY A 304 11.98 -7.40 -11.27
C GLY A 304 11.85 -8.79 -11.91
N ASP A 305 11.87 -9.84 -11.08
CA ASP A 305 11.85 -11.23 -11.52
C ASP A 305 10.46 -11.65 -12.05
N PRO A 306 10.38 -12.48 -13.11
CA PRO A 306 9.12 -13.03 -13.64
C PRO A 306 8.23 -13.72 -12.59
N ALA A 307 8.79 -14.41 -11.60
CA ALA A 307 8.00 -15.11 -10.58
C ALA A 307 7.14 -14.14 -9.75
N SER A 308 7.66 -12.93 -9.48
CA SER A 308 6.90 -11.89 -8.76
C SER A 308 5.69 -11.38 -9.55
N GLN A 309 5.72 -11.44 -10.89
CA GLN A 309 4.57 -11.06 -11.71
C GLN A 309 3.47 -12.10 -11.66
N LEU A 310 3.82 -13.39 -11.63
CA LEU A 310 2.84 -14.46 -11.41
C LEU A 310 2.13 -14.28 -10.07
N VAL A 311 2.89 -13.94 -9.02
CA VAL A 311 2.32 -13.61 -7.71
C VAL A 311 1.35 -12.43 -7.83
N GLN A 312 1.73 -11.34 -8.50
CA GLN A 312 0.86 -10.18 -8.70
C GLN A 312 -0.44 -10.54 -9.44
N PHE A 313 -0.37 -11.31 -10.53
CA PHE A 313 -1.55 -11.72 -11.29
C PHE A 313 -2.48 -12.60 -10.47
N CYS A 314 -1.95 -13.63 -9.79
CA CYS A 314 -2.75 -14.51 -8.94
C CYS A 314 -3.34 -13.76 -7.72
N ALA A 315 -2.57 -12.89 -7.09
CA ALA A 315 -3.04 -12.05 -5.98
C ALA A 315 -4.21 -11.15 -6.42
N ALA A 316 -4.14 -10.59 -7.63
CA ALA A 316 -5.23 -9.78 -8.17
C ALA A 316 -6.51 -10.59 -8.46
N GLU A 317 -6.38 -11.84 -8.90
CA GLU A 317 -7.52 -12.75 -9.05
C GLU A 317 -8.16 -13.08 -7.68
N LEU A 318 -7.34 -13.44 -6.68
CA LEU A 318 -7.80 -13.71 -5.31
C LEU A 318 -8.50 -12.50 -4.68
N GLY A 319 -7.96 -11.30 -4.88
CA GLY A 319 -8.55 -10.06 -4.38
C GLY A 319 -9.90 -9.75 -5.05
N ARG A 320 -10.02 -10.04 -6.35
CA ARG A 320 -11.29 -9.91 -7.08
C ARG A 320 -12.35 -10.90 -6.60
N ARG A 321 -11.97 -12.16 -6.35
CA ARG A 321 -12.86 -13.17 -5.73
C ARG A 321 -13.27 -12.80 -4.30
N LEU A 322 -12.43 -12.06 -3.59
CA LEU A 322 -12.72 -11.52 -2.26
C LEU A 322 -13.58 -10.25 -2.30
N GLY A 323 -13.61 -9.55 -3.43
CA GLY A 323 -14.39 -8.32 -3.63
C GLY A 323 -13.71 -7.07 -3.06
N VAL A 324 -12.38 -7.06 -2.91
CA VAL A 324 -11.63 -5.94 -2.33
C VAL A 324 -10.64 -5.32 -3.34
N PRO A 325 -10.31 -4.03 -3.20
CA PRO A 325 -9.21 -3.41 -3.94
C PRO A 325 -7.87 -4.13 -3.72
N ILE A 326 -7.03 -4.13 -4.74
CA ILE A 326 -5.74 -4.84 -4.75
C ILE A 326 -4.57 -3.85 -4.81
N ARG A 327 -3.54 -4.11 -4.03
CA ARG A 327 -2.24 -3.45 -4.13
C ARG A 327 -1.43 -4.07 -5.27
N GLY A 328 -0.71 -3.24 -6.02
CA GLY A 328 0.42 -3.67 -6.84
C GLY A 328 1.69 -2.94 -6.42
N ASP A 329 2.84 -3.44 -6.87
CA ASP A 329 4.10 -2.71 -6.78
C ASP A 329 4.45 -2.06 -8.12
N GLY A 330 5.17 -0.94 -8.03
CA GLY A 330 5.50 -0.08 -9.15
C GLY A 330 6.84 -0.40 -9.79
N ALA A 331 7.61 0.64 -10.13
CA ALA A 331 8.87 0.56 -10.83
C ALA A 331 10.04 0.09 -9.92
N ILE A 332 9.82 -1.00 -9.17
CA ILE A 332 10.78 -1.60 -8.25
C ILE A 332 11.88 -2.37 -8.98
N THR A 333 13.08 -2.37 -8.41
CA THR A 333 14.26 -2.97 -9.04
C THR A 333 15.33 -3.37 -8.02
N SER A 334 16.13 -4.34 -8.42
CA SER A 334 17.35 -4.78 -7.78
C SER A 334 18.60 -4.01 -8.25
N ALA A 335 18.48 -3.14 -9.25
CA ALA A 335 19.56 -2.30 -9.74
C ALA A 335 20.05 -1.33 -8.66
N LYS A 336 21.36 -1.01 -8.68
CA LYS A 336 22.02 -0.14 -7.68
C LYS A 336 22.11 1.31 -8.16
N ILE A 337 21.92 1.50 -9.45
CA ILE A 337 21.98 2.75 -10.19
C ILE A 337 20.82 2.78 -11.19
N ASP A 338 20.50 3.95 -11.72
CA ASP A 338 19.47 4.06 -12.73
C ASP A 338 19.99 3.70 -14.13
N ASP A 339 20.05 2.40 -14.41
CA ASP A 339 20.55 1.85 -15.68
C ASP A 339 19.49 1.02 -16.44
N ALA A 340 19.93 0.29 -17.46
CA ALA A 340 19.06 -0.60 -18.23
C ALA A 340 18.42 -1.70 -17.37
N GLN A 341 19.07 -2.18 -16.31
CA GLN A 341 18.48 -3.14 -15.37
C GLN A 341 17.32 -2.48 -14.60
N SER A 342 17.54 -1.27 -14.07
CA SER A 342 16.50 -0.46 -13.40
C SER A 342 15.27 -0.28 -14.29
N GLY A 343 15.47 0.11 -15.54
CA GLY A 343 14.40 0.29 -16.53
C GLY A 343 13.66 -1.01 -16.84
N ALA A 344 14.39 -2.10 -17.13
CA ALA A 344 13.79 -3.38 -17.53
C ALA A 344 13.03 -4.06 -16.38
N GLU A 345 13.60 -4.07 -15.18
CA GLU A 345 12.95 -4.65 -13.99
C GLU A 345 11.74 -3.83 -13.55
N GLY A 346 11.91 -2.50 -13.42
CA GLY A 346 10.85 -1.61 -12.99
C GLY A 346 9.68 -1.56 -13.98
N GLY A 347 9.97 -1.47 -15.29
CA GLY A 347 8.94 -1.49 -16.33
C GLY A 347 8.14 -2.79 -16.33
N ARG A 348 8.81 -3.93 -16.08
CA ARG A 348 8.15 -5.24 -16.03
C ARG A 348 7.19 -5.37 -14.86
N VAL A 349 7.60 -4.98 -13.66
CA VAL A 349 6.74 -5.05 -12.45
C VAL A 349 5.57 -4.07 -12.56
N LEU A 350 5.85 -2.82 -12.95
CA LEU A 350 4.81 -1.81 -13.14
C LEU A 350 3.76 -2.27 -14.16
N SER A 351 4.20 -2.82 -15.29
CA SER A 351 3.29 -3.32 -16.34
C SER A 351 2.41 -4.46 -15.84
N ALA A 352 2.96 -5.40 -15.06
CA ALA A 352 2.16 -6.48 -14.47
C ALA A 352 1.14 -5.98 -13.45
N SER A 353 1.50 -5.02 -12.59
CA SER A 353 0.56 -4.38 -11.67
C SER A 353 -0.59 -3.70 -12.41
N VAL A 354 -0.29 -2.92 -13.45
CA VAL A 354 -1.30 -2.26 -14.29
C VAL A 354 -2.18 -3.28 -15.01
N ALA A 355 -1.59 -4.30 -15.66
CA ALA A 355 -2.32 -5.34 -16.39
C ALA A 355 -3.20 -6.21 -15.48
N SER A 356 -2.76 -6.45 -14.24
CA SER A 356 -3.53 -7.20 -13.23
C SER A 356 -4.78 -6.45 -12.74
N GLY A 357 -4.87 -5.13 -13.01
CA GLY A 357 -5.93 -4.27 -12.51
C GLY A 357 -5.74 -3.83 -11.06
N ALA A 358 -4.49 -3.72 -10.60
CA ALA A 358 -4.19 -3.21 -9.27
C ALA A 358 -4.83 -1.83 -9.05
N SER A 359 -5.46 -1.65 -7.90
CA SER A 359 -6.18 -0.42 -7.53
C SER A 359 -5.24 0.64 -6.97
N PHE A 360 -4.21 0.22 -6.24
CA PHE A 360 -3.20 1.12 -5.66
C PHE A 360 -1.81 0.54 -5.90
N ILE A 361 -0.98 1.26 -6.66
CA ILE A 361 0.37 0.86 -7.05
C ILE A 361 1.35 1.71 -6.24
N LEU A 362 1.92 1.09 -5.20
CA LEU A 362 2.94 1.70 -4.36
C LEU A 362 4.33 1.53 -5.02
N HIS A 363 5.29 2.39 -4.68
CA HIS A 363 6.63 2.34 -5.27
C HIS A 363 6.63 2.58 -6.79
N ALA A 364 5.67 3.36 -7.29
CA ALA A 364 5.52 3.69 -8.71
C ALA A 364 6.67 4.55 -9.26
N SER A 365 7.43 5.21 -8.40
CA SER A 365 8.50 6.12 -8.79
C SER A 365 9.62 6.19 -7.75
N GLY A 366 10.87 6.17 -8.23
CA GLY A 366 12.07 6.54 -7.46
C GLY A 366 12.83 5.39 -6.78
N TRP A 367 12.36 4.15 -6.89
CA TRP A 367 12.95 3.01 -6.17
C TRP A 367 14.31 2.54 -6.73
N LEU A 368 15.34 2.44 -5.89
CA LEU A 368 16.61 1.79 -6.22
C LEU A 368 17.11 0.90 -5.08
N GLU A 369 18.10 0.05 -5.40
CA GLU A 369 18.88 -0.72 -4.44
C GLU A 369 18.01 -1.56 -3.50
N GLN A 370 17.13 -2.39 -4.07
CA GLN A 370 16.24 -3.24 -3.27
C GLN A 370 15.33 -2.43 -2.30
N GLY A 371 15.02 -1.18 -2.63
CA GLY A 371 14.18 -0.29 -1.82
C GLY A 371 14.96 0.50 -0.78
N ARG A 372 16.29 0.37 -0.76
CA ARG A 372 17.15 1.06 0.20
C ARG A 372 17.44 2.51 -0.20
N THR A 373 17.12 2.89 -1.42
CA THR A 373 17.48 4.19 -1.98
C THR A 373 16.33 4.78 -2.77
N VAL A 374 16.04 6.07 -2.54
CA VAL A 374 15.27 6.89 -3.47
C VAL A 374 16.24 7.68 -4.35
N SER A 375 16.06 7.64 -5.68
CA SER A 375 16.84 8.44 -6.63
C SER A 375 15.98 9.52 -7.25
N PHE A 376 16.43 10.77 -7.24
CA PHE A 376 15.72 11.89 -7.87
C PHE A 376 15.61 11.71 -9.40
N GLU A 377 16.70 11.31 -10.06
CA GLU A 377 16.70 11.06 -11.50
C GLU A 377 15.68 9.98 -11.88
N LYS A 378 15.73 8.83 -11.19
CA LYS A 378 14.77 7.74 -11.41
C LYS A 378 13.35 8.17 -11.05
N PHE A 379 13.18 8.96 -9.98
CA PHE A 379 11.88 9.47 -9.57
C PHE A 379 11.24 10.28 -10.70
N GLY A 380 12.00 11.25 -11.25
CA GLY A 380 11.56 12.07 -12.37
C GLY A 380 11.25 11.24 -13.61
N ARG A 381 12.13 10.30 -13.97
CA ARG A 381 11.95 9.42 -15.14
C ARG A 381 10.71 8.54 -15.03
N ASP A 382 10.51 7.87 -13.90
CA ASP A 382 9.34 7.03 -13.66
C ASP A 382 8.05 7.86 -13.63
N ALA A 383 8.08 9.04 -12.98
CA ALA A 383 6.95 9.95 -12.92
C ALA A 383 6.55 10.50 -14.31
N ALA A 384 7.53 10.80 -15.16
CA ALA A 384 7.30 11.22 -16.54
C ALA A 384 6.62 10.11 -17.36
N ALA A 385 7.11 8.86 -17.25
CA ALA A 385 6.51 7.72 -17.92
C ALA A 385 5.05 7.49 -17.50
N LEU A 386 4.72 7.68 -16.21
CA LEU A 386 3.34 7.59 -15.73
C LEU A 386 2.44 8.73 -16.23
N ALA A 387 3.00 9.91 -16.54
CA ALA A 387 2.24 11.04 -17.06
C ALA A 387 1.77 10.83 -18.51
N GLU A 388 2.50 10.02 -19.30
CA GLU A 388 2.12 9.64 -20.66
C GLU A 388 0.77 8.89 -20.74
N LEU A 389 0.29 8.37 -19.61
CA LEU A 389 -1.04 7.77 -19.47
C LEU A 389 -2.20 8.80 -19.54
N GLY A 390 -1.91 10.07 -19.87
CA GLY A 390 -2.89 11.05 -20.32
C GLY A 390 -3.44 11.97 -19.22
N LYS A 391 -2.63 12.37 -18.24
CA LYS A 391 -3.01 13.36 -17.22
C LYS A 391 -2.34 14.72 -17.49
N PRO A 392 -3.09 15.84 -17.43
CA PRO A 392 -2.52 17.17 -17.64
C PRO A 392 -1.60 17.58 -16.47
N THR A 393 -0.73 18.56 -16.71
CA THR A 393 0.10 19.17 -15.66
C THR A 393 -0.77 19.75 -14.54
N GLU A 394 -0.35 19.52 -13.29
CA GLU A 394 -1.12 19.90 -12.12
C GLU A 394 -0.83 21.37 -11.71
N PRO A 395 -1.86 22.16 -11.33
CA PRO A 395 -1.65 23.49 -10.78
C PRO A 395 -0.92 23.42 -9.42
N PRO A 396 -0.36 24.54 -8.91
CA PRO A 396 0.22 24.57 -7.57
C PRO A 396 -0.81 24.15 -6.51
N PRO A 397 -0.34 23.62 -5.36
CA PRO A 397 -1.24 23.15 -4.31
C PRO A 397 -2.03 24.32 -3.70
N LEU A 398 -3.24 24.02 -3.24
CA LEU A 398 -3.95 24.94 -2.36
C LEU A 398 -3.08 25.29 -1.13
N PRO A 399 -3.10 26.55 -0.64
CA PRO A 399 -2.35 26.92 0.56
C PRO A 399 -2.92 26.18 1.79
N LEU A 400 -2.04 25.72 2.67
CA LEU A 400 -2.45 25.13 3.95
C LEU A 400 -3.05 26.20 4.85
N ASP A 401 -4.12 25.83 5.57
CA ASP A 401 -4.72 26.68 6.58
C ASP A 401 -3.70 27.02 7.67
N ARG A 402 -3.59 28.31 8.02
CA ARG A 402 -2.56 28.81 8.95
C ARG A 402 -2.75 28.30 10.38
N ASP A 403 -3.97 28.06 10.82
CA ASP A 403 -4.25 27.55 12.15
C ASP A 403 -3.84 26.07 12.25
N ILE A 404 -4.11 25.31 11.19
CA ILE A 404 -3.66 23.91 11.07
C ILE A 404 -2.13 23.82 11.02
N GLU A 405 -1.48 24.65 10.20
CA GLU A 405 -0.02 24.72 10.11
C GLU A 405 0.60 25.06 11.47
N THR A 406 0.03 26.04 12.18
CA THR A 406 0.49 26.48 13.50
C THR A 406 0.32 25.38 14.54
N GLU A 407 -0.81 24.68 14.53
CA GLU A 407 -1.08 23.57 15.45
C GLU A 407 -0.07 22.42 15.26
N ILE A 408 0.21 22.03 14.01
CA ILE A 408 1.19 20.98 13.71
C ILE A 408 2.58 21.40 14.20
N CYS A 409 3.01 22.63 13.87
CA CYS A 409 4.29 23.16 14.32
C CYS A 409 4.39 23.24 15.85
N SER A 410 3.30 23.63 16.54
CA SER A 410 3.24 23.68 17.99
C SER A 410 3.43 22.30 18.61
N ARG A 411 2.79 21.25 18.06
CA ARG A 411 2.96 19.87 18.53
C ARG A 411 4.38 19.36 18.32
N ILE A 412 4.97 19.62 17.15
CA ILE A 412 6.37 19.25 16.86
C ILE A 412 7.33 19.87 17.87
N THR A 413 7.12 21.13 18.26
CA THR A 413 7.99 21.85 19.20
C THR A 413 7.90 21.32 20.64
N ARG A 414 6.81 20.62 20.99
CA ARG A 414 6.57 20.07 22.34
C ARG A 414 7.13 18.66 22.54
N LEU A 415 7.39 17.93 21.46
CA LEU A 415 8.12 16.66 21.46
C LEU A 415 9.61 16.96 21.55
#